data_AF-A0A2X2W6F2-F1
#
_entry.id   AF-A0A2X2W6F2-F1
#
_cell.length_a   1.000
_cell.length_b   1.000
_cell.length_c   1.000
_cell.angle_alpha   90.00
_cell.angle_beta   90.00
_cell.angle_gamma   90.00
#
_symmetry.space_group_name_H-M   'P 1'
#
loop_
_entity.id
_entity.type
_entity.pdbx_description
1 polymer ?
#
loop_
_entity_poly.entity_id
_entity_poly.type
_entity_poly.pdbx_seq_one_letter_code
_entity_poly.pdbx_strand_id
1 'polypeptide(L)'
;MKRNAKTIIAGVVALAMSHTAMADDIKVAVVGAMSGPVAQWGDMEFNGARQAIKDINAKGGIKGDKLVGVEYDDACDPKQAVAVANKIVNDGIQYVIGHLCSSSTQPASDIYEDEGILMISPGATNPELTQRGYEHIMRTAGLDSSQGPTAAKYILEKVKPQRIAIIHDKQQYGEGLARSVQDSLKAGNTNIVFFDGITAGEKDFSALIARLQKENIDFVYYGGYYPEMARCCARRALSA
;
A
#
# COMPACT_ATOMS: atom_id res chain seq x y z
N MET A 1 -23.92 -69.35 9.03
CA MET A 1 -23.68 -68.13 9.83
C MET A 1 -24.60 -67.02 9.33
N LYS A 2 -25.63 -66.64 10.08
CA LYS A 2 -26.53 -65.53 9.73
C LYS A 2 -25.83 -64.21 10.08
N ARG A 3 -25.28 -63.51 9.08
CA ARG A 3 -24.74 -62.15 9.27
C ARG A 3 -25.92 -61.21 9.55
N ASN A 4 -26.01 -60.71 10.78
CA ASN A 4 -27.07 -59.81 11.21
C ASN A 4 -26.97 -58.47 10.46
N ALA A 5 -28.08 -58.05 9.83
CA ALA A 5 -28.17 -56.78 9.11
C ALA A 5 -27.77 -55.55 9.95
N LYS A 6 -27.90 -55.64 11.28
CA LYS A 6 -27.46 -54.60 12.23
C LYS A 6 -25.94 -54.36 12.21
N THR A 7 -25.13 -55.38 11.91
CA THR A 7 -23.67 -55.27 11.85
C THR A 7 -23.20 -54.63 10.53
N ILE A 8 -23.98 -54.74 9.45
CA ILE A 8 -23.69 -54.11 8.16
C ILE A 8 -24.02 -52.60 8.20
N ILE A 9 -25.14 -52.23 8.85
CA ILE A 9 -25.55 -50.82 8.97
C ILE A 9 -24.58 -50.01 9.85
N ALA A 10 -24.05 -50.59 10.94
CA ALA A 10 -23.06 -49.91 11.78
C ALA A 10 -21.72 -49.67 11.06
N GLY A 11 -21.31 -50.56 10.14
CA GLY A 11 -20.09 -50.39 9.33
C GLY A 11 -20.20 -49.30 8.27
N VAL A 12 -21.40 -49.11 7.68
CA VAL A 12 -21.65 -48.08 6.66
C VAL A 12 -21.71 -46.68 7.29
N VAL A 13 -22.24 -46.53 8.51
CA VAL A 13 -22.26 -45.26 9.23
C VAL A 13 -20.84 -44.85 9.69
N ALA A 14 -19.98 -45.80 10.06
CA ALA A 14 -18.58 -45.52 10.40
C ALA A 14 -17.74 -45.09 9.18
N LEU A 15 -17.98 -45.68 8.00
CA LEU A 15 -17.29 -45.33 6.76
C LEU A 15 -17.76 -43.98 6.19
N ALA A 16 -19.02 -43.59 6.43
CA ALA A 16 -19.56 -42.29 6.03
C ALA A 16 -19.03 -41.11 6.88
N MET A 17 -18.49 -41.38 8.07
CA MET A 17 -17.87 -40.36 8.93
C MET A 17 -16.34 -40.27 8.77
N SER A 18 -15.73 -41.05 7.86
CA SER A 18 -14.27 -41.06 7.66
C SER A 18 -13.76 -40.05 6.61
N HIS A 19 -14.62 -39.16 6.10
CA HIS A 19 -14.21 -38.01 5.29
C HIS A 19 -14.51 -36.71 6.03
N THR A 20 -13.95 -36.54 7.22
CA THR A 20 -13.52 -35.21 7.61
C THR A 20 -12.45 -34.80 6.60
N ALA A 21 -12.86 -34.10 5.54
CA ALA A 21 -11.93 -33.37 4.69
C ALA A 21 -11.03 -32.57 5.63
N MET A 22 -9.73 -32.90 5.64
CA MET A 22 -8.78 -32.10 6.38
C MET A 22 -8.78 -30.74 5.70
N ALA A 23 -9.21 -29.72 6.44
CA ALA A 23 -9.14 -28.34 5.98
C ALA A 23 -7.66 -28.02 5.72
N ASP A 24 -7.33 -27.65 4.49
CA ASP A 24 -5.99 -27.23 4.14
C ASP A 24 -5.75 -25.78 4.58
N ASP A 25 -4.48 -25.42 4.77
CA ASP A 25 -4.09 -24.04 5.08
C ASP A 25 -3.77 -23.29 3.79
N ILE A 26 -4.57 -22.27 3.48
CA ILE A 26 -4.30 -21.29 2.42
C ILE A 26 -3.46 -20.18 3.02
N LYS A 27 -2.16 -20.18 2.70
CA LYS A 27 -1.24 -19.12 3.13
C LYS A 27 -1.50 -17.84 2.34
N VAL A 28 -1.54 -16.71 3.06
CA VAL A 28 -1.63 -15.37 2.49
C VAL A 28 -0.48 -14.55 3.07
N ALA A 29 0.42 -14.09 2.21
CA ALA A 29 1.47 -13.17 2.62
C ALA A 29 0.83 -11.80 2.89
N VAL A 30 1.15 -11.19 4.03
CA VAL A 30 0.78 -9.81 4.34
C VAL A 30 2.09 -9.03 4.42
N VAL A 31 2.25 -8.00 3.58
CA VAL A 31 3.54 -7.35 3.39
C VAL A 31 3.39 -5.84 3.47
N GLY A 32 4.14 -5.25 4.40
CA GLY A 32 4.14 -3.81 4.62
C GLY A 32 5.23 -3.40 5.60
N ALA A 33 5.24 -2.11 5.94
CA ALA A 33 6.25 -1.56 6.84
C ALA A 33 5.93 -1.91 8.30
N MET A 34 6.61 -2.90 8.88
CA MET A 34 6.60 -3.14 10.33
C MET A 34 7.61 -2.26 11.05
N SER A 35 8.64 -1.82 10.32
CA SER A 35 9.70 -0.96 10.83
C SER A 35 9.85 0.31 9.97
N GLY A 36 10.75 1.19 10.40
CA GLY A 36 11.04 2.42 9.68
C GLY A 36 10.04 3.56 9.97
N PRO A 37 10.15 4.67 9.23
CA PRO A 37 9.49 5.93 9.56
C PRO A 37 7.98 5.92 9.30
N VAL A 38 7.46 4.92 8.60
CA VAL A 38 6.04 4.79 8.25
C VAL A 38 5.37 3.54 8.85
N ALA A 39 5.98 2.93 9.88
CA ALA A 39 5.51 1.70 10.51
C ALA A 39 4.03 1.76 10.97
N GLN A 40 3.55 2.94 11.38
CA GLN A 40 2.15 3.16 11.75
C GLN A 40 1.17 2.76 10.63
N TRP A 41 1.54 2.93 9.36
CA TRP A 41 0.69 2.54 8.24
C TRP A 41 0.65 1.02 8.07
N GLY A 42 1.79 0.33 8.25
CA GLY A 42 1.82 -1.13 8.28
C GLY A 42 1.01 -1.69 9.45
N ASP A 43 1.10 -1.10 10.65
CA ASP A 43 0.26 -1.51 11.79
C ASP A 43 -1.23 -1.54 11.45
N MET A 44 -1.73 -0.54 10.71
CA MET A 44 -3.12 -0.51 10.26
C MET A 44 -3.42 -1.63 9.26
N GLU A 45 -2.54 -1.87 8.29
CA GLU A 45 -2.64 -2.95 7.30
C GLU A 45 -2.65 -4.33 7.98
N PHE A 46 -1.64 -4.65 8.80
CA PHE A 46 -1.54 -5.94 9.47
C PHE A 46 -2.72 -6.19 10.40
N ASN A 47 -3.17 -5.18 11.15
CA ASN A 47 -4.37 -5.31 11.98
C ASN A 47 -5.62 -5.61 11.15
N GLY A 48 -5.80 -4.91 10.02
CA GLY A 48 -6.92 -5.15 9.10
C GLY A 48 -6.88 -6.56 8.51
N ALA A 49 -5.72 -7.00 8.02
CA ALA A 49 -5.54 -8.32 7.45
C ALA A 49 -5.79 -9.43 8.49
N ARG A 50 -5.21 -9.31 9.69
CA ARG A 50 -5.45 -10.25 10.80
C ARG A 50 -6.93 -10.35 11.16
N GLN A 51 -7.62 -9.22 11.26
CA GLN A 51 -9.04 -9.21 11.60
C GLN A 51 -9.89 -9.84 10.49
N ALA A 52 -9.60 -9.52 9.22
CA ALA A 52 -10.31 -10.11 8.07
C ALA A 52 -10.12 -11.63 7.99
N ILE A 53 -8.88 -12.12 8.16
CA ILE A 53 -8.55 -13.55 8.19
C ILE A 53 -9.30 -14.25 9.34
N LYS A 54 -9.29 -13.64 10.53
CA LYS A 54 -10.01 -14.15 11.70
C LYS A 54 -11.51 -14.28 11.44
N ASP A 55 -12.13 -13.26 10.86
CA ASP A 55 -13.57 -13.24 10.59
C ASP A 55 -13.97 -14.23 9.49
N ILE A 56 -13.14 -14.40 8.45
CA ILE A 56 -13.36 -15.40 7.40
C ILE A 56 -13.25 -16.81 7.97
N ASN A 57 -12.21 -17.10 8.74
CA ASN A 57 -12.02 -18.40 9.37
C ASN A 57 -13.13 -18.73 10.38
N ALA A 58 -13.62 -17.74 11.13
CA ALA A 58 -14.76 -17.92 12.04
C ALA A 58 -16.06 -18.30 11.31
N LYS A 59 -16.19 -17.98 10.02
CA LYS A 59 -17.33 -18.34 9.16
C LYS A 59 -17.14 -19.67 8.43
N GLY A 60 -16.12 -20.44 8.78
CA GLY A 60 -15.82 -21.74 8.16
C GLY A 60 -14.78 -21.70 7.04
N GLY A 61 -14.07 -20.57 6.89
CA GLY A 61 -12.96 -20.46 5.95
C GLY A 61 -13.40 -20.35 4.48
N ILE A 62 -12.50 -20.68 3.56
CA ILE A 62 -12.75 -20.68 2.12
C ILE A 62 -13.00 -22.12 1.68
N LYS A 63 -14.27 -22.46 1.39
CA LYS A 63 -14.66 -23.84 1.02
C LYS A 63 -14.27 -24.90 2.07
N GLY A 64 -14.11 -24.50 3.34
CA GLY A 64 -13.67 -25.36 4.43
C GLY A 64 -12.19 -25.18 4.81
N ASP A 65 -11.37 -24.60 3.94
CA ASP A 65 -9.94 -24.36 4.15
C ASP A 65 -9.69 -23.10 4.97
N LYS A 66 -8.62 -23.10 5.77
CA LYS A 66 -8.29 -21.98 6.66
C LYS A 66 -7.32 -21.01 5.99
N LEU A 67 -7.59 -19.72 6.14
CA LEU A 67 -6.61 -18.68 5.78
C LEU A 67 -5.55 -18.57 6.88
N VAL A 68 -4.27 -18.58 6.50
CA VAL A 68 -3.13 -18.36 7.40
C VAL A 68 -2.32 -17.17 6.91
N GLY A 69 -2.37 -16.07 7.66
CA GLY A 69 -1.55 -14.88 7.38
C GLY A 69 -0.09 -15.12 7.72
N VAL A 70 0.81 -14.83 6.77
CA VAL A 70 2.27 -14.84 6.98
C VAL A 70 2.77 -13.42 6.78
N GLU A 71 3.23 -12.79 7.84
CA GLU A 71 3.55 -11.37 7.82
C GLU A 71 5.04 -11.13 7.50
N TYR A 72 5.33 -10.18 6.62
CA TYR A 72 6.68 -9.80 6.20
C TYR A 72 6.88 -8.29 6.32
N ASP A 73 8.04 -7.88 6.86
CA ASP A 73 8.46 -6.48 6.91
C ASP A 73 9.22 -6.12 5.63
N ASP A 74 8.72 -5.14 4.88
CA ASP A 74 9.45 -4.55 3.76
C ASP A 74 10.05 -3.17 4.09
N ALA A 75 9.81 -2.66 5.30
CA ALA A 75 10.23 -1.35 5.79
C ALA A 75 9.87 -0.16 4.89
N CYS A 76 8.94 -0.31 3.93
CA CYS A 76 8.71 0.64 2.84
C CYS A 76 9.97 0.90 1.98
N ASP A 77 10.92 -0.04 1.95
CA ASP A 77 12.17 0.04 1.20
C ASP A 77 12.13 -0.82 -0.08
N PRO A 78 12.43 -0.26 -1.25
CA PRO A 78 12.37 -0.99 -2.53
C PRO A 78 13.27 -2.23 -2.59
N LYS A 79 14.46 -2.19 -1.98
CA LYS A 79 15.40 -3.33 -2.03
C LYS A 79 14.94 -4.45 -1.12
N GLN A 80 14.47 -4.10 0.08
CA GLN A 80 13.91 -5.07 1.01
C GLN A 80 12.62 -5.68 0.46
N ALA A 81 11.78 -4.89 -0.21
CA ALA A 81 10.57 -5.38 -0.88
C ALA A 81 10.87 -6.46 -1.92
N VAL A 82 11.90 -6.26 -2.76
CA VAL A 82 12.37 -7.29 -3.72
C VAL A 82 12.84 -8.56 -3.01
N ALA A 83 13.59 -8.43 -1.91
CA ALA A 83 14.05 -9.60 -1.14
C ALA A 83 12.88 -10.36 -0.51
N VAL A 84 11.88 -9.64 0.03
CA VAL A 84 10.66 -10.22 0.59
C VAL A 84 9.83 -10.93 -0.49
N ALA A 85 9.67 -10.32 -1.67
CA ALA A 85 8.94 -10.94 -2.77
C ALA A 85 9.57 -12.27 -3.21
N ASN A 86 10.89 -12.29 -3.40
CA ASN A 86 11.63 -13.53 -3.67
C ASN A 86 11.47 -14.57 -2.55
N LYS A 87 11.41 -14.14 -1.28
CA LYS A 87 11.17 -15.04 -0.17
C LYS A 87 9.76 -15.64 -0.22
N ILE A 88 8.74 -14.86 -0.55
CA ILE A 88 7.34 -15.31 -0.68
C ILE A 88 7.20 -16.35 -1.80
N VAL A 89 7.87 -16.12 -2.94
CA VAL A 89 7.96 -17.09 -4.05
C VAL A 89 8.57 -18.41 -3.56
N ASN A 90 9.73 -18.34 -2.89
CA ASN A 90 10.40 -19.52 -2.34
C ASN A 90 9.59 -20.24 -1.26
N ASP A 91 8.78 -19.50 -0.48
CA ASP A 91 7.88 -20.06 0.53
C ASP A 91 6.61 -20.69 -0.10
N GLY A 92 6.44 -20.57 -1.43
CA GLY A 92 5.36 -21.17 -2.21
C GLY A 92 3.99 -20.49 -2.02
N ILE A 93 3.96 -19.24 -1.56
CA ILE A 93 2.72 -18.51 -1.26
C ILE A 93 2.17 -17.87 -2.54
N GLN A 94 0.90 -18.11 -2.85
CA GLN A 94 0.26 -17.67 -4.11
C GLN A 94 -0.61 -16.41 -3.98
N TYR A 95 -0.78 -15.90 -2.76
CA TYR A 95 -1.65 -14.77 -2.46
C TYR A 95 -0.92 -13.74 -1.58
N VAL A 96 -0.90 -12.49 -2.02
CA VAL A 96 -0.22 -11.39 -1.34
C VAL A 96 -1.20 -10.25 -1.10
N ILE A 97 -1.31 -9.83 0.16
CA ILE A 97 -1.87 -8.55 0.56
C ILE A 97 -0.69 -7.63 0.83
N GLY A 98 -0.58 -6.55 0.07
CA GLY A 98 0.58 -5.67 0.09
C GLY A 98 1.11 -5.44 -1.33
N HIS A 99 2.28 -4.84 -1.51
CA HIS A 99 2.97 -4.02 -0.52
C HIS A 99 2.20 -2.71 -0.27
N LEU A 100 2.53 -1.99 0.80
CA LEU A 100 1.82 -0.75 1.15
C LEU A 100 2.32 0.47 0.36
N CYS A 101 3.63 0.63 0.28
CA CYS A 101 4.27 1.80 -0.33
C CYS A 101 4.43 1.63 -1.83
N SER A 102 4.12 2.64 -2.64
CA SER A 102 4.26 2.53 -4.11
C SER A 102 5.70 2.18 -4.53
N SER A 103 6.70 2.76 -3.86
CA SER A 103 8.12 2.50 -4.05
C SER A 103 8.53 1.04 -3.81
N SER A 104 7.92 0.38 -2.82
CA SER A 104 8.09 -1.07 -2.58
C SER A 104 7.29 -1.91 -3.57
N THR A 105 6.05 -1.49 -3.83
CA THR A 105 5.05 -2.29 -4.54
C THR A 105 5.42 -2.48 -5.99
N GLN A 106 5.90 -1.44 -6.67
CA GLN A 106 6.27 -1.53 -8.09
C GLN A 106 7.30 -2.63 -8.36
N PRO A 107 8.51 -2.63 -7.78
CA PRO A 107 9.50 -3.67 -8.07
C PRO A 107 9.12 -5.05 -7.53
N ALA A 108 8.39 -5.14 -6.40
CA ALA A 108 7.91 -6.42 -5.90
C ALA A 108 6.86 -7.06 -6.83
N SER A 109 5.99 -6.24 -7.41
CA SER A 109 4.93 -6.72 -8.30
C SER A 109 5.43 -7.26 -9.63
N ASP A 110 6.60 -6.84 -10.11
CA ASP A 110 7.21 -7.42 -11.31
C ASP A 110 7.51 -8.91 -11.06
N ILE A 111 8.03 -9.24 -9.88
CA ILE A 111 8.33 -10.62 -9.46
C ILE A 111 7.06 -11.44 -9.32
N TYR A 112 6.02 -10.89 -8.68
CA TYR A 112 4.77 -11.62 -8.50
C TYR A 112 4.06 -11.86 -9.83
N GLU A 113 4.10 -10.90 -10.75
CA GLU A 113 3.52 -11.07 -12.09
C GLU A 113 4.23 -12.20 -12.86
N ASP A 114 5.57 -12.20 -12.88
CA ASP A 114 6.37 -13.22 -13.57
C ASP A 114 6.13 -14.63 -13.00
N GLU A 115 5.86 -14.73 -11.69
CA GLU A 115 5.61 -16.00 -10.97
C GLU A 115 4.12 -16.37 -10.90
N GLY A 116 3.22 -15.57 -11.48
CA GLY A 116 1.76 -15.83 -11.46
C GLY A 116 1.11 -15.70 -10.09
N ILE A 117 1.71 -14.93 -9.17
CA ILE A 117 1.24 -14.71 -7.80
C ILE A 117 0.26 -13.53 -7.76
N LEU A 118 -0.93 -13.77 -7.22
CA LEU A 118 -1.94 -12.72 -7.06
C LEU A 118 -1.55 -11.76 -5.93
N MET A 119 -1.35 -10.49 -6.27
CA MET A 119 -1.06 -9.42 -5.32
C MET A 119 -2.17 -8.36 -5.33
N ILE A 120 -2.70 -8.03 -4.15
CA ILE A 120 -3.63 -6.93 -3.96
C ILE A 120 -3.04 -5.92 -2.97
N SER A 121 -2.62 -4.75 -3.46
CA SER A 121 -2.11 -3.69 -2.61
C SER A 121 -3.25 -2.88 -1.96
N PRO A 122 -3.21 -2.67 -0.63
CA PRO A 122 -4.19 -1.84 0.06
C PRO A 122 -3.82 -0.35 0.06
N GLY A 123 -2.58 0.01 -0.26
CA GLY A 123 -2.05 1.36 -0.04
C GLY A 123 -1.38 2.02 -1.25
N ALA A 124 -0.95 1.28 -2.27
CA ALA A 124 -0.18 1.85 -3.36
C ALA A 124 -1.06 2.62 -4.36
N THR A 125 -1.00 3.94 -4.30
CA THR A 125 -1.86 4.84 -5.08
C THR A 125 -1.28 5.27 -6.42
N ASN A 126 0.02 5.06 -6.65
CA ASN A 126 0.66 5.44 -7.91
C ASN A 126 -0.03 4.71 -9.10
N PRO A 127 -0.53 5.43 -10.13
CA PRO A 127 -1.32 4.85 -11.21
C PRO A 127 -0.58 3.78 -12.01
N GLU A 128 0.74 3.93 -12.17
CA GLU A 128 1.58 3.05 -12.98
C GLU A 128 1.45 1.58 -12.56
N LEU A 129 1.25 1.33 -11.26
CA LEU A 129 1.14 -0.02 -10.69
C LEU A 129 0.20 -0.92 -11.51
N THR A 130 -0.98 -0.39 -11.88
CA THR A 130 -2.02 -1.13 -12.63
C THR A 130 -2.17 -0.66 -14.08
N GLN A 131 -1.18 0.04 -14.63
CA GLN A 131 -1.16 0.49 -16.04
C GLN A 131 -0.15 -0.31 -16.88
N ARG A 132 0.65 -1.18 -16.27
CA ARG A 132 1.69 -1.98 -16.93
C ARG A 132 1.17 -3.21 -17.68
N GLY A 133 -0.15 -3.44 -17.69
CA GLY A 133 -0.76 -4.58 -18.38
C GLY A 133 -0.64 -5.91 -17.65
N TYR A 134 -0.33 -5.88 -16.36
CA TYR A 134 -0.21 -7.06 -15.50
C TYR A 134 -1.58 -7.68 -15.19
N GLU A 135 -1.62 -9.01 -15.14
CA GLU A 135 -2.83 -9.81 -14.92
C GLU A 135 -3.07 -10.11 -13.43
N HIS A 136 -2.00 -10.25 -12.64
CA HIS A 136 -2.06 -10.69 -11.24
C HIS A 136 -1.95 -9.54 -10.24
N ILE A 137 -1.81 -8.30 -10.72
CA ILE A 137 -1.49 -7.14 -9.89
C ILE A 137 -2.69 -6.19 -9.79
N MET A 138 -3.21 -6.06 -8.57
CA MET A 138 -4.45 -5.33 -8.28
C MET A 138 -4.26 -4.44 -7.05
N ARG A 139 -5.25 -3.58 -6.78
CA ARG A 139 -5.28 -2.76 -5.57
C ARG A 139 -6.69 -2.44 -5.12
N THR A 140 -6.84 -2.17 -3.83
CA THR A 140 -8.04 -1.53 -3.26
C THR A 140 -7.84 -0.04 -3.00
N ALA A 141 -6.60 0.45 -3.10
CA ALA A 141 -6.28 1.87 -2.94
C ALA A 141 -6.84 2.72 -4.08
N GLY A 142 -7.15 3.98 -3.76
CA GLY A 142 -7.48 4.99 -4.77
C GLY A 142 -6.28 5.35 -5.65
N LEU A 143 -6.56 6.12 -6.69
CA LEU A 143 -5.58 6.51 -7.70
C LEU A 143 -5.06 7.93 -7.45
N ASP A 144 -3.75 8.15 -7.54
CA ASP A 144 -3.22 9.53 -7.53
C ASP A 144 -3.73 10.36 -8.71
N SER A 145 -4.03 9.73 -9.85
CA SER A 145 -4.67 10.38 -10.99
C SER A 145 -6.12 10.82 -10.73
N SER A 146 -6.74 10.35 -9.65
CA SER A 146 -8.03 10.86 -9.15
C SER A 146 -7.84 11.86 -8.00
N GLN A 147 -6.86 11.60 -7.12
CA GLN A 147 -6.56 12.46 -5.97
C GLN A 147 -5.99 13.82 -6.40
N GLY A 148 -5.06 13.84 -7.36
CA GLY A 148 -4.40 15.05 -7.84
C GLY A 148 -5.38 16.08 -8.40
N PRO A 149 -6.25 15.73 -9.37
CA PRO A 149 -7.29 16.63 -9.86
C PRO A 149 -8.26 17.11 -8.78
N THR A 150 -8.60 16.25 -7.83
CA THR A 150 -9.49 16.60 -6.71
C THR A 150 -8.83 17.64 -5.80
N ALA A 151 -7.56 17.45 -5.44
CA ALA A 151 -6.80 18.42 -4.64
C ALA A 151 -6.63 19.75 -5.39
N ALA A 152 -6.27 19.71 -6.67
CA ALA A 152 -6.14 20.89 -7.51
C ALA A 152 -7.46 21.68 -7.60
N LYS A 153 -8.59 20.99 -7.80
CA LYS A 153 -9.92 21.61 -7.80
C LYS A 153 -10.21 22.33 -6.48
N TYR A 154 -9.92 21.71 -5.35
CA TYR A 154 -10.10 22.35 -4.04
C TYR A 154 -9.22 23.61 -3.89
N ILE A 155 -7.96 23.52 -4.31
CA ILE A 155 -7.02 24.65 -4.29
C ILE A 155 -7.54 25.81 -5.15
N LEU A 156 -8.03 25.52 -6.36
CA LEU A 156 -8.55 26.50 -7.31
C LEU A 156 -9.85 27.16 -6.83
N GLU A 157 -10.80 26.36 -6.31
CA GLU A 157 -12.15 26.84 -6.05
C GLU A 157 -12.32 27.42 -4.64
N LYS A 158 -11.55 26.92 -3.66
CA LYS A 158 -11.73 27.24 -2.24
C LYS A 158 -10.57 28.04 -1.67
N VAL A 159 -9.34 27.61 -1.90
CA VAL A 159 -8.16 28.25 -1.30
C VAL A 159 -7.76 29.53 -2.07
N LYS A 160 -7.73 29.47 -3.41
CA LYS A 160 -7.40 30.58 -4.31
C LYS A 160 -6.06 31.28 -4.00
N PRO A 161 -4.96 30.53 -3.83
CA PRO A 161 -3.65 31.11 -3.55
C PRO A 161 -3.09 31.87 -4.76
N GLN A 162 -2.23 32.84 -4.51
CA GLN A 162 -1.60 33.66 -5.55
C GLN A 162 -0.25 33.08 -6.00
N ARG A 163 0.46 32.35 -5.13
CA ARG A 163 1.84 31.89 -5.35
C ARG A 163 2.05 30.51 -4.74
N ILE A 164 1.94 29.48 -5.57
CA ILE A 164 2.00 28.09 -5.15
C ILE A 164 3.42 27.54 -5.28
N ALA A 165 3.91 26.86 -4.24
CA ALA A 165 5.02 25.91 -4.36
C ALA A 165 4.50 24.48 -4.26
N ILE A 166 5.06 23.58 -5.05
CA ILE A 166 4.75 22.15 -5.00
C ILE A 166 6.03 21.41 -4.60
N ILE A 167 5.98 20.72 -3.47
CA ILE A 167 7.13 20.02 -2.90
C ILE A 167 6.84 18.52 -2.88
N HIS A 168 7.83 17.70 -3.18
CA HIS A 168 7.71 16.24 -3.08
C HIS A 168 8.92 15.60 -2.41
N ASP A 169 8.80 14.34 -1.96
CA ASP A 169 9.88 13.60 -1.30
C ASP A 169 10.78 12.78 -2.24
N LYS A 170 10.64 12.99 -3.56
CA LYS A 170 11.33 12.25 -4.64
C LYS A 170 11.03 10.75 -4.69
N GLN A 171 10.11 10.27 -3.85
CA GLN A 171 9.67 8.88 -3.91
C GLN A 171 8.54 8.74 -4.92
N GLN A 172 8.37 7.54 -5.47
CA GLN A 172 7.39 7.28 -6.54
C GLN A 172 5.96 7.70 -6.18
N TYR A 173 5.56 7.54 -4.91
CA TYR A 173 4.28 8.04 -4.42
C TYR A 173 4.24 9.58 -4.40
N GLY A 174 5.15 10.20 -3.65
CA GLY A 174 5.11 11.63 -3.41
C GLY A 174 5.31 12.47 -4.66
N GLU A 175 6.28 12.10 -5.49
CA GLU A 175 6.52 12.78 -6.77
C GLU A 175 5.36 12.57 -7.74
N GLY A 176 4.84 11.35 -7.86
CA GLY A 176 3.72 11.03 -8.75
C GLY A 176 2.47 11.83 -8.42
N LEU A 177 2.10 11.89 -7.14
CA LEU A 177 0.97 12.69 -6.67
C LEU A 177 1.20 14.20 -6.88
N ALA A 178 2.39 14.70 -6.53
CA ALA A 178 2.74 16.10 -6.74
C ALA A 178 2.69 16.50 -8.23
N ARG A 179 3.14 15.61 -9.12
CA ARG A 179 3.07 15.80 -10.58
C ARG A 179 1.61 15.89 -11.05
N SER A 180 0.76 14.97 -10.59
CA SER A 180 -0.67 14.96 -10.92
C SER A 180 -1.38 16.25 -10.49
N VAL A 181 -1.03 16.78 -9.31
CA VAL A 181 -1.52 18.09 -8.85
C VAL A 181 -0.97 19.22 -9.70
N GLN A 182 0.33 19.23 -10.00
CA GLN A 182 0.96 20.25 -10.83
C GLN A 182 0.28 20.36 -12.19
N ASP A 183 0.05 19.24 -12.86
CA ASP A 183 -0.55 19.22 -14.20
C ASP A 183 -2.00 19.73 -14.16
N SER A 184 -2.76 19.35 -13.13
CA SER A 184 -4.13 19.83 -12.92
C SER A 184 -4.18 21.34 -12.60
N LEU A 185 -3.22 21.84 -11.82
CA LEU A 185 -3.10 23.26 -11.48
C LEU A 185 -2.64 24.11 -12.67
N LYS A 186 -1.76 23.59 -13.53
CA LYS A 186 -1.36 24.23 -14.80
C LYS A 186 -2.54 24.38 -15.74
N ALA A 187 -3.41 23.36 -15.84
CA ALA A 187 -4.64 23.43 -16.64
C ALA A 187 -5.60 24.54 -16.15
N GLY A 188 -5.53 24.90 -14.86
CA GLY A 188 -6.26 26.01 -14.26
C GLY A 188 -5.56 27.38 -14.32
N ASN A 189 -4.46 27.53 -15.08
CA ASN A 189 -3.66 28.76 -15.21
C ASN A 189 -3.19 29.35 -13.87
N THR A 190 -2.86 28.49 -12.90
CA THR A 190 -2.34 28.96 -11.60
C THR A 190 -0.85 29.33 -11.66
N ASN A 191 -0.46 30.23 -10.78
CA ASN A 191 0.93 30.62 -10.62
C ASN A 191 1.68 29.64 -9.71
N ILE A 192 2.20 28.58 -10.32
CA ILE A 192 3.14 27.65 -9.70
C ILE A 192 4.54 28.25 -9.81
N VAL A 193 5.08 28.76 -8.70
CA VAL A 193 6.36 29.45 -8.67
C VAL A 193 7.51 28.46 -8.80
N PHE A 194 7.42 27.31 -8.12
CA PHE A 194 8.35 26.21 -8.32
C PHE A 194 7.77 24.86 -7.93
N PHE A 195 8.34 23.82 -8.54
CA PHE A 195 8.15 22.41 -8.22
C PHE A 195 9.53 21.85 -7.87
N ASP A 196 9.69 21.28 -6.68
CA ASP A 196 10.99 20.84 -6.21
C ASP A 196 10.90 19.66 -5.24
N GLY A 197 12.00 18.92 -5.12
CA GLY A 197 12.06 17.71 -4.30
C GLY A 197 12.93 17.90 -3.06
N ILE A 198 12.42 17.47 -1.90
CA ILE A 198 13.23 17.19 -0.71
C ILE A 198 13.70 15.74 -0.74
N THR A 199 14.81 15.46 -0.07
CA THR A 199 15.31 14.09 0.05
C THR A 199 14.68 13.42 1.27
N ALA A 200 14.11 12.23 1.12
CA ALA A 200 13.61 11.47 2.27
C ALA A 200 14.71 11.30 3.34
N GLY A 201 14.35 11.51 4.61
CA GLY A 201 15.29 11.51 5.72
C GLY A 201 16.09 12.81 5.92
N GLU A 202 15.94 13.81 5.05
CA GLU A 202 16.55 15.13 5.20
C GLU A 202 16.16 15.77 6.55
N LYS A 203 17.12 16.43 7.17
CA LYS A 203 16.97 17.03 8.50
C LYS A 203 17.02 18.55 8.49
N ASP A 204 17.58 19.13 7.42
CA ASP A 204 17.77 20.56 7.29
C ASP A 204 17.01 21.13 6.10
N PHE A 205 15.88 21.76 6.37
CA PHE A 205 15.01 22.36 5.37
C PHE A 205 15.24 23.87 5.22
N SER A 206 16.32 24.42 5.80
CA SER A 206 16.55 25.87 5.87
C SER A 206 16.63 26.53 4.49
N ALA A 207 17.25 25.88 3.52
CA ALA A 207 17.33 26.37 2.14
C ALA A 207 15.94 26.43 1.47
N LEU A 208 15.12 25.39 1.65
CA LEU A 208 13.74 25.36 1.15
C LEU A 208 12.91 26.48 1.79
N ILE A 209 12.98 26.63 3.12
CA ILE A 209 12.24 27.66 3.86
C ILE A 209 12.65 29.06 3.41
N ALA A 210 13.95 29.33 3.27
CA ALA A 210 14.45 30.62 2.79
C ALA A 210 13.96 30.93 1.37
N ARG A 211 13.90 29.93 0.49
CA ARG A 211 13.33 30.09 -0.85
C ARG A 211 11.83 30.37 -0.81
N LEU A 212 11.06 29.63 0.00
CA LEU A 212 9.62 29.87 0.18
C LEU A 212 9.34 31.32 0.61
N GLN A 213 10.14 31.86 1.54
CA GLN A 213 10.05 33.25 1.99
C GLN A 213 10.44 34.24 0.91
N LYS A 214 11.62 34.07 0.29
CA LYS A 214 12.13 34.95 -0.77
C LYS A 214 11.15 35.06 -1.95
N GLU A 215 10.55 33.94 -2.32
CA GLU A 215 9.61 33.84 -3.42
C GLU A 215 8.18 34.22 -3.03
N ASN A 216 7.92 34.68 -1.79
CA ASN A 216 6.61 35.08 -1.28
C ASN A 216 5.54 34.00 -1.50
N ILE A 217 5.85 32.74 -1.19
CA ILE A 217 4.91 31.62 -1.36
C ILE A 217 3.81 31.70 -0.30
N ASP A 218 2.55 31.73 -0.74
CA ASP A 218 1.37 31.78 0.12
C ASP A 218 0.66 30.43 0.26
N PHE A 219 1.01 29.44 -0.56
CA PHE A 219 0.51 28.08 -0.45
C PHE A 219 1.56 27.05 -0.86
N VAL A 220 1.69 25.99 -0.06
CA VAL A 220 2.55 24.85 -0.35
C VAL A 220 1.69 23.60 -0.47
N TYR A 221 1.75 22.95 -1.63
CA TYR A 221 1.29 21.57 -1.76
C TYR A 221 2.47 20.63 -1.48
N TYR A 222 2.25 19.62 -0.65
CA TYR A 222 3.25 18.60 -0.35
C TYR A 222 2.75 17.22 -0.78
N GLY A 223 3.47 16.57 -1.68
CA GLY A 223 3.25 15.19 -2.09
C GLY A 223 4.34 14.28 -1.52
N GLY A 224 3.99 13.43 -0.56
CA GLY A 224 4.96 12.50 0.02
C GLY A 224 4.52 11.94 1.35
N TYR A 225 5.37 11.13 1.96
CA TYR A 225 5.08 10.51 3.24
C TYR A 225 5.12 11.54 4.40
N TYR A 226 4.24 11.34 5.38
CA TYR A 226 4.02 12.26 6.49
C TYR A 226 5.27 12.59 7.34
N PRO A 227 6.28 11.71 7.53
CA PRO A 227 7.43 12.02 8.39
C PRO A 227 8.25 13.20 7.85
N GLU A 228 8.36 13.30 6.53
CA GLU A 228 9.11 14.38 5.88
C GLU A 228 8.37 15.72 5.97
N MET A 229 7.04 15.69 5.80
CA MET A 229 6.20 16.87 6.03
C MET A 229 6.31 17.37 7.48
N ALA A 230 6.25 16.47 8.45
CA ALA A 230 6.32 16.81 9.86
C ALA A 230 7.65 17.52 10.20
N ARG A 231 8.77 17.03 9.65
CA ARG A 231 10.10 17.64 9.85
C ARG A 231 10.21 19.01 9.18
N CYS A 232 9.64 19.18 7.99
CA CYS A 232 9.60 20.47 7.31
C CYS A 232 8.77 21.50 8.11
N CYS A 233 7.60 21.12 8.61
CA CYS A 233 6.69 22.01 9.33
C CYS A 233 7.16 22.36 10.75
N ALA A 234 7.80 21.43 11.46
CA ALA A 234 8.23 21.63 12.85
C ALA A 234 9.15 22.85 13.06
N ARG A 235 9.97 23.22 12.06
CA ARG A 235 10.88 24.38 12.17
C ARG A 235 10.17 25.74 11.99
N ARG A 236 9.01 25.77 11.34
CA ARG A 236 8.24 27.01 11.13
C ARG A 236 7.52 27.47 12.39
N ALA A 237 7.12 26.55 13.26
CA ALA A 237 6.48 26.86 14.54
C ALA A 237 7.44 27.45 15.60
N LEU A 238 8.75 27.33 15.39
CA LEU A 238 9.79 27.87 16.29
C LEU A 238 10.35 29.23 15.81
N SER A 239 9.88 29.72 14.67
CA SER A 239 10.38 30.94 14.02
C SER A 239 9.29 31.98 13.71
N ALA A 240 8.07 31.75 14.21
CA ALA A 240 6.96 32.72 14.24
C ALA A 240 6.74 33.16 15.70
#